data_AF-U5N6F3-F1
#
_entry.id   AF-U5N6F3-F1
#
_cell.length_a   1.000
_cell.length_b   1.000
_cell.length_c   1.000
_cell.angle_alpha   90.00
_cell.angle_beta   90.00
_cell.angle_gamma   90.00
#
_symmetry.space_group_name_H-M   'P 1'
#
loop_
_entity.id
_entity.type
_entity.pdbx_description
1 polymer ?
#
loop_
_entity_poly.entity_id
_entity_poly.type
_entity_poly.pdbx_seq_one_letter_code
_entity_poly.pdbx_strand_id
1 'polypeptide(L)'
;MTALEASFIEKNTSHRIVSNKQRKLKTNTDCPFLIDGICSIYEYRPFNCRTFFTVDNPKYCETPNEPHRTYGSLGGQDINIIYQFRKYIDHLNGKRKKSDIRFFFGNHKGIK
;
A
#
# COMPACT_ATOMS: atom_id res chain seq x y z
N MET A 1 3.49 4.63 -0.03
CA MET A 1 4.67 3.94 -0.61
C MET A 1 5.53 4.93 -1.38
N THR A 2 6.76 4.53 -1.67
CA THR A 2 7.72 5.25 -2.50
C THR A 2 7.63 4.81 -3.97
N ALA A 3 8.13 5.64 -4.90
CA ALA A 3 8.26 5.26 -6.30
C ALA A 3 9.28 4.13 -6.51
N LEU A 4 10.29 4.02 -5.64
CA LEU A 4 11.20 2.88 -5.60
C LEU A 4 10.43 1.57 -5.36
N GLU A 5 9.58 1.53 -4.33
CA GLU A 5 8.72 0.37 -4.05
C GLU A 5 7.75 0.08 -5.21
N ALA A 6 7.17 1.12 -5.83
CA ALA A 6 6.32 0.93 -7.00
C ALA A 6 7.08 0.31 -8.18
N SER A 7 8.29 0.79 -8.47
CA SER A 7 9.13 0.23 -9.54
C SER A 7 9.50 -1.23 -9.26
N PHE A 8 9.74 -1.58 -8.00
CA PHE A 8 9.98 -2.96 -7.58
C PHE A 8 8.76 -3.85 -7.81
N ILE A 9 7.54 -3.38 -7.50
CA ILE A 9 6.31 -4.12 -7.77
C ILE A 9 6.11 -4.34 -9.28
N GLU A 10 6.26 -3.29 -10.10
CA GLU A 10 6.10 -3.39 -11.56
C GLU A 10 7.12 -4.33 -12.21
N LYS A 11 8.37 -4.35 -11.72
CA LYS A 11 9.40 -5.25 -12.24
C LYS A 11 9.12 -6.72 -11.97
N ASN A 12 8.44 -7.05 -10.88
CA ASN A 12 8.28 -8.42 -10.41
C ASN A 12 6.84 -8.96 -10.52
N THR A 13 5.92 -8.18 -11.07
CA THR A 13 4.51 -8.55 -11.20
C THR A 13 3.96 -8.12 -12.56
N SER A 14 2.74 -8.55 -12.89
CA SER A 14 2.06 -8.11 -14.11
C SER A 14 1.47 -6.70 -14.02
N HIS A 15 1.55 -6.05 -12.85
CA HIS A 15 0.92 -4.75 -12.60
C HIS A 15 1.80 -3.60 -13.10
N ARG A 16 1.20 -2.67 -13.85
CA ARG A 16 1.89 -1.53 -14.44
C ARG A 16 1.64 -0.24 -13.66
N ILE A 17 2.67 0.59 -13.56
CA ILE A 17 2.54 1.94 -12.99
C ILE A 17 1.75 2.80 -13.99
N VAL A 18 0.71 3.46 -13.50
CA VAL A 18 -0.13 4.34 -14.30
C VAL A 18 0.41 5.77 -14.21
N SER A 19 0.76 6.36 -15.35
CA SER A 19 1.12 7.77 -15.46
C SER A 19 -0.13 8.59 -15.77
N ASN A 20 -0.73 9.22 -14.75
CA ASN A 20 -1.76 10.23 -15.01
C ASN A 20 -1.63 11.44 -14.06
N LYS A 21 -1.21 12.57 -14.63
CA LYS A 21 -0.95 13.82 -13.89
C LYS A 21 -2.23 14.48 -13.36
N GLN A 22 -3.40 14.16 -13.90
CA GLN A 22 -4.68 14.82 -13.54
C GLN A 22 -5.53 14.03 -12.53
N ARG A 23 -4.98 12.95 -11.97
CA ARG A 23 -5.76 12.01 -11.17
C ARG A 23 -5.95 12.51 -9.73
N LYS A 24 -7.20 12.78 -9.34
CA LYS A 24 -7.61 12.88 -7.93
C LYS A 24 -7.83 11.46 -7.38
N LEU A 25 -7.22 11.15 -6.24
CA LEU A 25 -7.57 9.93 -5.50
C LEU A 25 -9.03 10.03 -5.07
N LYS A 26 -9.87 9.07 -5.45
CA LYS A 26 -11.12 8.85 -4.74
C LYS A 26 -10.77 8.27 -3.37
N THR A 27 -11.11 9.00 -2.32
CA THR A 27 -11.17 8.44 -0.96
C THR A 27 -12.12 7.23 -0.98
N ASN A 28 -11.80 6.17 -0.24
CA ASN A 28 -12.58 4.92 -0.14
C ASN A 28 -12.63 4.01 -1.38
N THR A 29 -11.53 3.92 -2.15
CA THR A 29 -11.38 2.81 -3.10
C THR A 29 -10.50 1.71 -2.53
N ASP A 30 -10.88 0.46 -2.80
CA ASP A 30 -10.15 -0.72 -2.38
C ASP A 30 -8.71 -0.74 -2.91
N CYS A 31 -7.87 -1.56 -2.30
CA CYS A 31 -6.52 -1.80 -2.78
C CYS A 31 -6.58 -2.38 -4.20
N PRO A 32 -5.83 -1.84 -5.18
CA PRO A 32 -5.89 -2.31 -6.57
C PRO A 32 -5.33 -3.72 -6.77
N PHE A 33 -4.63 -4.23 -5.75
CA PHE A 33 -4.04 -5.56 -5.75
C PHE A 33 -4.90 -6.63 -5.10
N LEU A 34 -6.08 -6.26 -4.59
CA LEU A 34 -6.99 -7.19 -3.93
C LEU A 34 -7.78 -7.96 -5.00
N ILE A 35 -7.61 -9.27 -5.04
CA ILE A 35 -8.35 -10.21 -5.91
C ILE A 35 -8.93 -11.28 -4.99
N ASP A 36 -10.25 -11.37 -4.94
CA ASP A 36 -10.98 -12.33 -4.09
C ASP A 36 -10.53 -12.33 -2.61
N GLY A 37 -10.31 -11.12 -2.05
CA GLY A 37 -9.84 -10.94 -0.67
C GLY A 37 -8.35 -11.25 -0.46
N ILE A 38 -7.63 -11.69 -1.49
CA ILE A 38 -6.20 -12.03 -1.43
C ILE A 38 -5.38 -10.95 -2.13
N CYS A 39 -4.22 -10.63 -1.54
CA CYS A 39 -3.29 -9.68 -2.14
C CYS A 39 -2.50 -10.36 -3.26
N SER A 40 -2.74 -9.97 -4.51
CA SER A 40 -2.05 -10.50 -5.70
C SER A 40 -0.55 -10.22 -5.77
N ILE A 41 -0.04 -9.31 -4.92
CA ILE A 41 1.39 -8.96 -4.83
C ILE A 41 1.99 -9.34 -3.48
N TYR A 42 1.49 -10.38 -2.80
CA TYR A 42 1.89 -10.75 -1.44
C TYR A 42 3.41 -10.74 -1.23
N GLU A 43 4.15 -11.42 -2.10
CA GLU A 43 5.61 -11.52 -2.08
C GLU A 43 6.34 -10.21 -2.36
N TYR A 44 5.66 -9.23 -2.95
CA TYR A 44 6.21 -7.93 -3.37
C TYR A 44 5.55 -6.74 -2.67
N ARG A 45 4.82 -7.00 -1.57
CA ARG A 45 4.15 -5.96 -0.79
C ARG A 45 5.12 -4.83 -0.41
N PRO A 46 4.67 -3.57 -0.47
CA PRO A 46 5.49 -2.45 -0.01
C PRO A 46 5.68 -2.52 1.50
N PHE A 47 6.68 -1.80 2.00
CA PHE A 47 7.10 -1.80 3.39
C PHE A 47 5.94 -1.51 4.34
N ASN A 48 5.15 -0.44 4.07
CA ASN A 48 4.00 -0.10 4.90
C ASN A 48 2.97 -1.24 5.02
N CYS A 49 2.82 -2.07 3.99
CA CYS A 49 1.90 -3.22 4.04
C CYS A 49 2.52 -4.44 4.73
N ARG A 50 3.84 -4.59 4.69
CA ARG A 50 4.55 -5.67 5.41
C ARG A 50 4.61 -5.43 6.91
N THR A 51 4.58 -4.16 7.30
CA THR A 51 4.66 -3.76 8.71
C THR A 51 3.30 -3.45 9.30
N PHE A 52 2.23 -3.54 8.51
CA PHE A 52 0.87 -3.35 8.99
C PHE A 52 0.32 -4.68 9.50
N PHE A 53 -0.02 -4.72 10.78
CA PHE A 53 -0.57 -5.89 11.44
C PHE A 53 -1.87 -5.53 12.14
N THR A 54 -2.79 -6.49 12.17
CA THR A 54 -3.99 -6.42 13.01
C THR A 54 -3.82 -7.42 14.15
N VAL A 55 -4.13 -7.01 15.38
CA VAL A 55 -3.94 -7.84 16.59
C VAL A 55 -5.28 -8.24 17.22
N ASP A 56 -6.36 -8.08 16.48
CA ASP A 56 -7.72 -8.39 16.87
C ASP A 56 -8.16 -9.75 16.31
N ASN A 57 -9.36 -10.16 16.71
CA ASN A 57 -9.91 -11.44 16.30
C ASN A 57 -10.27 -11.40 14.79
N PRO A 58 -9.84 -12.38 13.98
CA PRO A 58 -10.14 -12.43 12.54
C PRO A 58 -11.63 -12.31 12.18
N LYS A 59 -12.55 -12.66 13.10
CA LYS A 59 -14.00 -12.49 12.91
C LYS A 59 -14.39 -11.05 12.56
N TYR A 60 -13.61 -10.05 12.99
CA TYR A 60 -13.93 -8.65 12.73
C TYR A 60 -13.71 -8.25 11.26
N CYS A 61 -12.98 -9.04 10.48
CA CYS A 61 -12.87 -8.83 9.02
C CYS A 61 -14.22 -9.00 8.31
N GLU A 62 -15.17 -9.71 8.90
CA GLU A 62 -16.52 -9.92 8.36
C GLU A 62 -17.48 -8.76 8.71
N THR A 63 -17.04 -7.83 9.58
CA THR A 63 -17.83 -6.69 10.06
C THR A 63 -17.20 -5.37 9.57
N PRO A 64 -17.69 -4.78 8.46
CA PRO A 64 -17.00 -3.69 7.76
C PRO A 64 -16.75 -2.41 8.56
N ASN A 65 -17.51 -2.21 9.65
CA ASN A 65 -17.50 -0.98 10.45
C ASN A 65 -16.92 -1.18 11.85
N GLU A 66 -16.45 -2.39 12.19
CA GLU A 66 -15.80 -2.62 13.48
C GLU A 66 -14.38 -2.03 13.45
N PRO A 67 -14.00 -1.21 14.44
CA PRO A 67 -12.66 -0.64 14.49
C PRO A 67 -11.62 -1.73 14.75
N HIS A 68 -10.69 -1.87 13.82
CA HIS A 68 -9.60 -2.82 13.95
C HIS A 68 -8.46 -2.27 14.84
N ARG A 69 -7.93 -3.11 15.72
CA ARG A 69 -6.73 -2.78 16.49
C ARG A 69 -5.50 -3.09 15.65
N THR A 70 -4.93 -2.04 15.07
CA THR A 70 -3.78 -2.17 14.16
C THR A 70 -2.48 -1.70 14.80
N TYR A 71 -1.36 -2.29 14.38
CA TYR A 71 0.01 -1.92 14.74
C TYR A 71 0.85 -1.74 13.47
N GLY A 72 1.85 -0.85 13.53
CA GLY A 72 2.78 -0.59 12.43
C GLY A 72 2.17 0.14 11.22
N SER A 73 0.98 0.74 11.43
CA SER A 73 0.39 1.72 10.52
C SER A 73 1.32 2.92 10.30
N LEU A 74 1.06 3.69 9.24
CA LEU A 74 1.88 4.84 8.82
C LEU A 74 3.37 4.52 8.61
N GLY A 75 3.72 3.26 8.37
CA GLY A 75 5.12 2.83 8.22
C GLY A 75 5.85 2.71 9.56
N GLY A 76 5.11 2.36 10.62
CA GLY A 76 5.64 2.07 11.96
C GLY A 76 6.16 3.27 12.71
N GLN A 77 5.53 4.45 12.57
CA GLN A 77 5.93 5.67 13.29
C GLN A 77 6.03 5.47 14.81
N ASP A 78 5.22 4.56 15.39
CA ASP A 78 5.22 4.26 16.82
C ASP A 78 6.19 3.12 17.21
N ILE A 79 6.97 2.61 16.26
CA ILE A 79 7.92 1.51 16.47
C ILE A 79 9.28 1.92 15.92
N ASN A 80 10.18 2.30 16.82
CA ASN A 80 11.48 2.85 16.47
C ASN A 80 12.22 2.05 15.39
N ILE A 81 12.32 0.73 15.53
CA ILE A 81 13.05 -0.10 14.56
C ILE A 81 12.41 -0.07 13.16
N ILE A 82 11.08 -0.16 13.07
CA ILE A 82 10.35 -0.10 11.80
C ILE A 82 10.50 1.29 11.17
N TYR A 83 10.40 2.33 12.00
CA TYR A 83 10.57 3.71 11.55
C TYR A 83 11.98 3.98 10.98
N GLN A 84 13.03 3.38 11.54
CA GLN A 84 14.38 3.48 10.98
C GLN A 84 14.48 2.82 9.59
N PHE A 85 13.91 1.63 9.41
CA PHE A 85 13.84 1.00 8.08
C PHE A 85 13.05 1.86 7.09
N ARG A 86 11.94 2.48 7.52
CA ARG A 86 11.19 3.42 6.68
C ARG A 86 12.04 4.60 6.25
N LYS A 87 12.85 5.18 7.16
CA LYS A 87 13.79 6.26 6.85
C LYS A 87 14.84 5.83 5.83
N TYR A 88 15.38 4.62 5.95
CA TYR A 88 16.35 4.08 4.99
C TYR A 88 15.73 3.92 3.58
N ILE A 89 14.51 3.40 3.50
CA ILE A 89 13.76 3.29 2.23
C ILE A 89 13.48 4.68 1.65
N ASP A 90 13.09 5.65 2.48
CA ASP A 90 12.87 7.03 2.04
C ASP A 90 14.18 7.67 1.53
N HIS A 91 15.32 7.38 2.17
CA HIS A 91 16.64 7.81 1.70
C HIS A 91 17.00 7.19 0.33
N LEU A 92 16.85 5.87 0.16
CA LEU A 92 17.09 5.18 -1.12
C LEU A 92 16.15 5.64 -2.24
N ASN A 93 14.91 5.99 -1.89
CA ASN A 93 13.96 6.56 -2.84
C ASN A 93 14.39 7.95 -3.32
N GLY A 94 15.12 8.72 -2.50
CA GLY A 94 15.61 10.05 -2.82
C GLY A 94 14.46 11.04 -3.07
N LYS A 95 14.61 11.89 -4.09
CA LYS A 95 13.61 12.92 -4.46
C LYS A 95 12.40 12.38 -5.23
N ARG A 96 12.30 11.06 -5.46
CA ARG A 96 11.20 10.47 -6.22
C ARG A 96 9.90 10.53 -5.43
N LYS A 97 8.77 10.47 -6.13
CA LYS A 97 7.43 10.59 -5.54
C LYS A 97 7.20 9.60 -4.39
N LYS A 98 6.56 10.07 -3.32
CA LYS A 98 5.95 9.27 -2.25
C LYS A 98 4.46 9.55 -2.24
N SER A 99 3.63 8.51 -2.34
CA SER A 99 2.18 8.65 -2.42
C SER A 99 1.45 7.37 -2.01
N ASP A 100 0.13 7.42 -2.03
CA ASP A 100 -0.73 6.26 -1.85
C ASP A 100 -0.50 5.24 -2.98
N ILE A 101 -0.62 3.95 -2.66
CA ILE A 101 -0.45 2.85 -3.62
C ILE A 101 -1.39 2.97 -4.83
N ARG A 102 -2.61 3.46 -4.61
CA ARG A 102 -3.63 3.71 -5.64
C ARG A 102 -3.23 4.82 -6.60
N PHE A 103 -2.32 5.72 -6.21
CA PHE A 103 -1.77 6.70 -7.14
C PHE A 103 -0.92 6.03 -8.22
N PHE A 104 -0.17 4.99 -7.85
CA PHE A 104 0.70 4.25 -8.76
C PHE A 104 -0.07 3.20 -9.57
N PHE A 105 -1.01 2.48 -8.95
CA PHE A 105 -1.60 1.26 -9.53
C PHE A 105 -3.13 1.23 -9.58
N GLY A 106 -3.83 2.30 -9.17
CA GLY A 106 -5.29 2.27 -9.13
C GLY A 106 -5.92 2.05 -10.51
N ASN A 107 -6.96 1.25 -10.60
CA ASN A 107 -7.67 1.01 -11.87
C ASN A 107 -8.41 2.25 -12.40
N HIS A 108 -8.40 2.39 -13.72
CA HIS A 108 -9.39 3.15 -14.50
C HIS A 108 -10.66 2.29 -14.59
N LYS A 109 -11.60 2.41 -13.65
CA LYS A 109 -13.01 2.13 -14.01
C LYS A 109 -13.55 3.36 -14.73
N GLY A 110 -13.08 3.55 -15.96
CA GLY A 110 -13.85 4.29 -16.96
C GLY A 110 -14.98 3.36 -17.41
N ILE A 111 -16.21 3.76 -17.08
CA ILE A 111 -17.45 3.55 -17.83
C ILE A 111 -17.61 2.16 -18.48
N LYS A 112 -18.44 1.32 -17.87
CA LYS A 112 -19.52 0.67 -18.63
C LYS A 112 -20.82 1.31 -18.20
#